data_AF-W1XJ53-F1
#
_entry.id   AF-W1XJ53-F1
#
_cell.length_a   1.000
_cell.length_b   1.000
_cell.length_c   1.000
_cell.angle_alpha   90.00
_cell.angle_beta   90.00
_cell.angle_gamma   90.00
#
_symmetry.space_group_name_H-M   'P 1'
#
loop_
_entity.id
_entity.type
_entity.pdbx_description
1 polymer ?
#
loop_
_entity_poly.entity_id
_entity_poly.type
_entity_poly.pdbx_seq_one_letter_code
_entity_poly.pdbx_strand_id
1 'polypeptide(L)'
;MGDSVTPEVEVLSNMIRQYFSQERSEEETIRALNHLRRVLHEVSPFAQEPVDCVLWVKADEVVANDYNPNVMSSSEKKLLKHSLEQDGFTQPVVVSEEKEHYLVVDGFHRQLL
;
A
#
# COMPACT_ATOMS: atom_id res chain seq x y z
N MET A 1 -22.69 10.83 -8.20
CA MET A 1 -22.16 12.13 -8.66
C MET A 1 -20.89 11.82 -9.41
N GLY A 2 -20.87 12.02 -10.72
CA GLY A 2 -19.62 11.93 -11.48
C GLY A 2 -18.93 13.27 -11.31
N ASP A 3 -17.89 13.32 -10.48
CA ASP A 3 -17.09 14.53 -10.37
C ASP A 3 -16.35 14.72 -11.69
N SER A 4 -16.76 15.74 -12.44
CA SER A 4 -16.00 16.19 -13.60
C SER A 4 -14.72 16.83 -13.11
N VAL A 5 -13.58 16.20 -13.39
CA VAL A 5 -12.26 16.79 -13.16
C VAL A 5 -12.03 17.97 -14.11
N THR A 6 -11.24 18.94 -13.67
CA THR A 6 -10.84 20.08 -14.50
C THR A 6 -9.94 19.62 -15.67
N PRO A 7 -9.96 20.28 -16.84
CA PRO A 7 -9.09 19.93 -17.98
C PRO A 7 -7.60 19.81 -17.62
N GLU A 8 -7.11 20.60 -16.68
CA GLU A 8 -5.73 20.58 -16.19
C GLU A 8 -5.38 19.24 -15.49
N VAL A 9 -6.31 18.72 -14.69
CA VAL A 9 -6.17 17.42 -14.02
C VAL A 9 -6.22 16.28 -15.03
N GLU A 10 -7.00 16.43 -16.10
CA GLU A 10 -7.03 15.46 -17.19
C GLU A 10 -5.69 15.44 -17.96
N VAL A 11 -5.07 16.61 -18.19
CA VAL A 11 -3.71 16.68 -18.78
C VAL A 11 -2.70 15.95 -17.89
N LEU A 12 -2.71 16.22 -16.58
CA LEU A 12 -1.83 15.52 -15.62
C LEU A 12 -2.09 14.00 -15.61
N SER A 13 -3.35 13.60 -15.62
CA SER A 13 -3.74 12.18 -15.67
C SER A 13 -3.20 11.48 -16.92
N ASN A 14 -3.25 12.15 -18.07
CA ASN A 14 -2.70 11.62 -19.32
C ASN A 14 -1.17 11.54 -19.30
N MET A 15 -0.49 12.52 -18.71
CA MET A 15 0.97 12.47 -18.51
C MET A 15 1.37 11.28 -17.62
N ILE A 16 0.64 11.03 -16.54
CA ILE A 16 0.88 9.89 -15.65
C ILE A 16 0.66 8.58 -16.41
N ARG A 17 -0.45 8.44 -17.16
CA ARG A 17 -0.75 7.25 -17.98
C ARG A 17 0.35 6.99 -19.02
N GLN A 18 0.80 8.04 -19.72
CA GLN A 18 1.86 7.96 -20.72
C GLN A 18 3.19 7.55 -20.10
N TYR A 19 3.50 8.05 -18.90
CA TYR A 19 4.70 7.63 -18.18
C TYR A 19 4.63 6.12 -17.88
N PHE A 20 3.53 5.62 -17.32
CA PHE A 20 3.39 4.19 -16.98
C PHE A 20 3.14 3.24 -18.17
N SER A 21 2.94 3.74 -19.39
CA SER A 21 2.80 2.88 -20.58
C SER A 21 4.13 2.39 -21.15
N GLN A 22 5.25 2.89 -20.64
CA GLN A 22 6.60 2.51 -21.09
C GLN A 22 7.01 1.16 -20.47
N GLU A 23 7.78 0.36 -21.20
CA GLU A 23 8.33 -0.91 -20.69
C GLU A 23 9.43 -0.66 -19.65
N ARG A 24 9.31 -1.32 -18.49
CA ARG A 24 10.17 -1.17 -17.31
C ARG A 24 9.99 -2.40 -16.42
N SER A 25 10.91 -2.59 -15.48
CA SER A 25 10.73 -3.63 -14.47
C SER A 25 9.53 -3.34 -13.55
N GLU A 26 8.99 -4.40 -12.93
CA GLU A 26 7.95 -4.28 -11.91
C GLU A 26 8.44 -3.43 -10.73
N GLU A 27 9.69 -3.61 -10.30
CA GLU A 27 10.29 -2.86 -9.20
C GLU A 27 10.38 -1.35 -9.49
N GLU A 28 10.81 -0.96 -10.69
CA GLU A 28 10.84 0.45 -11.11
C GLU A 28 9.44 1.05 -11.18
N THR A 29 8.47 0.26 -11.66
CA THR A 29 7.06 0.66 -11.73
C THR A 29 6.49 0.92 -10.33
N ILE A 30 6.73 0.01 -9.38
CA ILE A 30 6.32 0.16 -7.98
C ILE A 30 6.98 1.36 -7.33
N ARG A 31 8.29 1.56 -7.52
CA ARG A 31 9.02 2.72 -6.98
C ARG A 31 8.45 4.03 -7.48
N ALA A 32 8.18 4.13 -8.78
CA ALA A 32 7.62 5.34 -9.37
C ALA A 32 6.18 5.59 -8.90
N LEU A 33 5.37 4.53 -8.77
CA LEU A 33 4.00 4.63 -8.23
C LEU A 33 4.02 5.12 -6.78
N ASN A 34 4.86 4.52 -5.93
CA ASN A 34 5.01 4.93 -4.54
C ASN A 34 5.52 6.37 -4.41
N HIS A 35 6.43 6.80 -5.29
CA HIS A 35 6.89 8.18 -5.32
C HIS A 35 5.74 9.15 -5.61
N LEU A 36 4.93 8.88 -6.65
CA LEU A 36 3.79 9.73 -6.98
C LEU A 36 2.73 9.74 -5.86
N ARG A 37 2.49 8.60 -5.19
CA ARG A 37 1.59 8.54 -4.03
C ARG A 37 2.06 9.41 -2.88
N ARG A 38 3.37 9.46 -2.60
CA ARG A 38 3.93 10.37 -1.59
C ARG A 38 3.76 11.85 -1.99
N VAL A 39 4.02 12.19 -3.25
CA VAL A 39 3.79 13.56 -3.76
C VAL A 39 2.32 13.97 -3.61
N LEU A 40 1.38 13.07 -3.94
CA LEU A 40 -0.05 13.34 -3.77
C LEU A 40 -0.43 13.49 -2.29
N HIS A 41 0.14 12.66 -1.42
CA HIS A 41 -0.05 12.74 0.03
C HIS A 41 0.44 14.07 0.61
N GLU A 42 1.61 14.56 0.18
CA GLU A 42 2.18 15.84 0.65
C GLU A 42 1.27 17.04 0.41
N VAL A 43 0.48 17.00 -0.67
CA VAL A 43 -0.48 18.07 -1.03
C VAL A 43 -1.92 17.74 -0.64
N SER A 44 -2.17 16.58 -0.04
CA SER A 44 -3.50 16.13 0.35
C SER A 44 -4.03 16.96 1.53
N PRO A 45 -5.32 17.36 1.51
CA PRO A 45 -5.96 17.94 2.70
C PRO A 45 -6.05 16.93 3.86
N PHE A 46 -5.79 15.65 3.61
CA PHE A 46 -5.79 14.56 4.60
C PHE A 46 -4.38 14.03 4.88
N ALA A 47 -3.32 14.81 4.62
CA ALA A 47 -1.93 14.38 4.85
C ALA A 47 -1.62 13.94 6.31
N GLN A 48 -2.47 14.30 7.27
CA GLN A 48 -2.35 13.87 8.67
C GLN A 48 -3.01 12.51 8.96
N GLU A 49 -3.80 11.99 8.03
CA GLU A 49 -4.47 10.70 8.16
C GLU A 49 -3.56 9.59 7.60
N PRO A 50 -3.17 8.58 8.40
CA PRO A 50 -2.27 7.51 7.96
C PRO A 50 -2.77 6.73 6.74
N VAL A 51 -4.09 6.70 6.54
CA VAL A 51 -4.73 6.00 5.42
C VAL A 51 -4.64 6.75 4.09
N ASP A 52 -4.19 8.01 4.09
CA ASP A 52 -4.08 8.83 2.88
C ASP A 52 -2.91 8.38 1.97
N CYS A 53 -1.88 7.72 2.54
CA CYS A 53 -0.73 7.22 1.77
C CYS A 53 -0.50 5.72 1.95
N VAL A 54 -1.05 4.91 1.03
CA VAL A 54 -0.82 3.45 1.01
C VAL A 54 0.25 3.09 -0.02
N LEU A 55 1.33 2.47 0.41
CA LEU A 55 2.47 2.11 -0.42
C LEU A 55 2.61 0.60 -0.60
N TRP A 56 3.16 0.18 -1.74
CA TRP A 56 3.56 -1.21 -1.97
C TRP A 56 5.03 -1.39 -1.60
N VAL A 57 5.29 -2.06 -0.48
CA VAL A 57 6.64 -2.34 0.03
C VAL A 57 6.96 -3.82 -0.09
N LYS A 58 8.25 -4.17 -0.12
CA LYS A 58 8.63 -5.58 -0.15
C LYS A 58 8.33 -6.20 1.21
N ALA A 59 7.84 -7.44 1.21
CA ALA A 59 7.44 -8.11 2.44
C ALA A 59 8.63 -8.31 3.41
N ASP A 60 9.86 -8.45 2.90
CA ASP A 60 11.08 -8.60 3.70
C ASP A 60 11.52 -7.29 4.40
N GLU A 61 11.02 -6.14 3.96
CA GLU A 61 11.21 -4.85 4.63
C GLU A 61 10.22 -4.65 5.80
N VAL A 62 9.19 -5.49 5.93
CA VAL A 62 8.14 -5.38 6.96
C VAL A 62 8.38 -6.39 8.07
N VAL A 63 8.72 -5.87 9.25
CA VAL A 63 9.13 -6.64 10.43
C VAL A 63 7.98 -6.76 11.42
N ALA A 64 7.71 -7.99 11.82
CA ALA A 64 6.84 -8.33 12.93
C ALA A 64 7.33 -7.66 14.23
N ASN A 65 6.44 -7.00 14.97
CA ASN A 65 6.76 -6.63 16.34
C ASN A 65 6.77 -7.87 17.27
N ASP A 66 7.49 -7.80 18.38
CA ASP A 66 7.59 -8.88 19.37
C ASP A 66 6.30 -9.05 20.21
N TYR A 67 5.28 -8.21 19.97
CA TYR A 67 4.04 -8.18 20.73
C TYR A 67 2.88 -8.73 19.90
N ASN A 68 2.78 -10.06 19.81
CA ASN A 68 1.57 -10.71 19.32
C ASN A 68 0.87 -11.53 20.42
N PRO A 69 -0.06 -10.94 21.20
CA PRO A 69 -0.87 -11.68 22.17
C PRO A 69 -1.93 -12.58 21.49
N ASN A 70 -2.15 -12.45 20.19
CA ASN A 70 -3.22 -13.13 19.46
C ASN A 70 -2.69 -14.35 18.72
N VAL A 71 -2.98 -15.54 19.25
CA VAL A 71 -2.76 -16.81 18.53
C VAL A 71 -3.92 -17.03 17.57
N MET A 72 -3.70 -16.80 16.27
CA MET A 72 -4.67 -17.14 15.23
C MET A 72 -4.83 -18.66 15.10
N SER A 73 -6.07 -19.14 15.04
CA SER A 73 -6.34 -20.56 14.82
C SER A 73 -5.96 -21.01 13.41
N SER A 74 -5.72 -22.30 13.23
CA SER A 74 -5.38 -22.88 11.92
C SER A 74 -6.50 -22.70 10.89
N SER A 75 -7.76 -22.70 11.31
CA SER A 75 -8.93 -22.46 10.44
C SER A 75 -8.98 -21.02 9.97
N GLU A 76 -8.77 -20.05 10.87
CA GLU A 76 -8.73 -18.63 10.53
C GLU A 76 -7.54 -18.31 9.59
N LYS A 77 -6.38 -18.93 9.81
CA LYS A 77 -5.21 -18.77 8.93
C LYS A 77 -5.50 -19.26 7.50
N LYS A 78 -6.22 -20.38 7.35
CA LYS A 78 -6.62 -20.90 6.03
C LYS A 78 -7.63 -19.99 5.33
N LEU A 79 -8.61 -19.47 6.07
CA LEU A 79 -9.59 -18.53 5.53
C LEU A 79 -8.94 -17.21 5.09
N LEU A 80 -8.02 -16.68 5.90
CA LEU A 80 -7.28 -15.47 5.56
C LEU A 80 -6.43 -15.67 4.29
N LYS A 81 -5.71 -16.80 4.20
CA LYS A 81 -4.95 -17.14 3.00
C LYS A 81 -5.84 -17.22 1.76
N HIS A 82 -6.97 -17.91 1.87
CA HIS A 82 -7.93 -18.01 0.78
C HIS A 82 -8.45 -16.63 0.34
N SER A 83 -8.78 -15.75 1.28
CA SER A 83 -9.22 -14.39 0.96
C SER A 83 -8.10 -13.57 0.28
N LEU A 84 -6.85 -13.65 0.76
CA LEU A 84 -5.72 -12.98 0.10
C LEU A 84 -5.49 -13.50 -1.33
N GLU A 85 -5.66 -14.80 -1.57
CA GLU A 85 -5.54 -15.40 -2.91
C GLU A 85 -6.68 -15.03 -3.86
N GLN A 86 -7.90 -14.80 -3.35
CA GLN A 86 -9.06 -14.45 -4.18
C GLN A 86 -9.22 -12.94 -4.38
N ASP A 87 -9.03 -12.16 -3.32
CA ASP A 87 -9.40 -10.75 -3.27
C ASP A 87 -8.18 -9.81 -3.15
N GLY A 88 -6.99 -10.37 -2.88
CA GLY A 88 -5.79 -9.58 -2.56
C GLY A 88 -5.88 -8.87 -1.20
N PHE A 89 -5.03 -7.87 -1.00
CA PHE A 89 -5.08 -7.03 0.20
C PHE A 89 -6.27 -6.05 0.12
N THR A 90 -7.31 -6.31 0.91
CA THR A 90 -8.49 -5.44 1.02
C THR A 90 -8.32 -4.31 2.03
N GLN A 91 -7.32 -4.44 2.92
CA GLN A 91 -6.90 -3.43 3.89
C GLN A 91 -5.37 -3.44 4.00
N PRO A 92 -4.73 -2.27 4.17
CA PRO A 92 -3.29 -2.21 4.34
C PRO A 92 -2.84 -2.83 5.68
N VAL A 93 -1.57 -3.22 5.74
CA VAL A 93 -0.87 -3.45 7.01
C VAL A 93 -0.43 -2.08 7.53
N VAL A 94 -0.77 -1.76 8.78
CA VAL A 94 -0.37 -0.50 9.40
C VAL A 94 1.00 -0.70 10.02
N VAL A 95 1.93 0.19 9.68
CA VAL A 95 3.32 0.10 10.11
C VAL A 95 3.80 1.42 10.68
N SER A 96 4.84 1.35 11.51
CA SER A 96 5.69 2.49 11.84
C SER A 96 6.93 2.42 10.93
N GLU A 97 7.23 3.52 10.23
CA GLU A 97 8.43 3.62 9.40
C GLU A 97 9.65 3.85 10.29
N GLU A 98 10.59 2.91 10.27
CA GLU A 98 11.91 3.01 10.89
C GLU A 98 13.00 3.17 9.82
N LYS A 99 14.25 3.44 10.22
CA LYS A 99 15.34 3.80 9.29
C LYS A 99 15.61 2.80 8.17
N GLU A 100 15.36 1.52 8.40
CA GLU A 100 15.71 0.43 7.47
C GLU A 100 14.57 -0.56 7.24
N HIS A 101 13.47 -0.45 7.98
CA HIS A 101 12.37 -1.40 7.94
C HIS A 101 11.06 -0.76 8.42
N TYR A 102 9.96 -1.48 8.23
CA TYR A 102 8.63 -1.10 8.65
C TYR A 102 8.18 -2.01 9.78
N LEU A 103 8.01 -1.47 10.98
CA LEU A 103 7.54 -2.24 12.13
C LEU A 103 6.03 -2.36 12.12
N VAL A 104 5.48 -3.58 12.13
CA VAL A 104 4.03 -3.80 12.13
C VAL A 104 3.40 -3.23 13.40
N VAL A 105 2.32 -2.45 13.22
CA VAL A 105 1.45 -1.92 14.29
C VAL A 105 0.10 -2.64 14.30
N ASP A 106 -0.51 -2.85 13.12
CA ASP A 106 -1.76 -3.60 12.94
C ASP A 106 -1.77 -4.39 11.62
N GLY A 107 -2.55 -5.47 11.58
CA GLY A 107 -2.63 -6.36 10.42
C GLY A 107 -1.59 -7.47 10.39
N PHE A 108 -0.99 -7.79 11.53
CA PHE A 108 0.06 -8.79 11.69
C PHE A 108 -0.16 -10.11 10.92
N HIS A 109 -1.36 -10.70 11.03
CA HIS A 109 -1.63 -11.98 10.37
C HIS A 109 -1.62 -11.91 8.84
N ARG A 110 -1.87 -10.74 8.25
CA ARG A 110 -1.78 -10.52 6.79
C ARG A 110 -0.34 -10.51 6.29
N GLN A 111 0.61 -10.18 7.16
CA GLN A 111 2.04 -10.18 6.85
C GLN A 111 2.68 -11.59 6.93
N LEU A 112 2.06 -12.53 7.64
CA LEU A 112 2.61 -13.87 7.90
C LEU A 112 2.26 -14.94 6.85
N LEU A 113 1.57 -14.56 5.77
CA LEU A 113 1.00 -15.46 4.77
C LEU A 113 1.58 -15.20 3.39
#